data_AF-A0A1B6KDU2-F1
#
_entry.id   AF-A0A1B6KDU2-F1
#
_cell.length_a   1.000
_cell.length_b   1.000
_cell.length_c   1.000
_cell.angle_alpha   90.00
_cell.angle_beta   90.00
_cell.angle_gamma   90.00
#
_symmetry.space_group_name_H-M   'P 1'
#
loop_
_entity.id
_entity.type
_entity.pdbx_description
1 polymer ?
#
loop_
_entity_poly.entity_id
_entity_poly.type
_entity_poly.pdbx_seq_one_letter_code
_entity_poly.pdbx_strand_id
1 'polypeptide(L)'
;MGFSTNLQSRGGHEALLGRQEAELRLLESMRRCLLNKVKCDREYSSALCVVSAQAQKVERGDDNNYLSGSLVAQAWKGILEELERVAKLVKSNADTVEKETIEKLNTLYIEKRKARKTYQDEHTRISLQMSNVAEEVSRKKAEYQKQFENYRLMRSRFEDHFFKCEFKIMCQIV
;
A
#
# COMPACT_ATOMS: atom_id res chain seq x y z
N MET A 1 -6.00 9.77 17.21
CA MET A 1 -6.86 9.29 16.10
C MET A 1 -6.09 8.25 15.32
N GLY A 2 -6.57 7.00 15.25
CA GLY A 2 -5.85 5.91 14.61
C GLY A 2 -6.80 4.92 13.94
N PHE A 3 -6.30 4.17 12.95
CA PHE A 3 -7.08 3.16 12.24
C PHE A 3 -7.70 2.14 13.20
N SER A 4 -7.00 1.83 14.29
CA SER A 4 -7.44 0.93 15.35
C SER A 4 -8.70 1.36 16.10
N THR A 5 -9.07 2.64 16.11
CA THR A 5 -10.31 3.12 16.76
C THR A 5 -11.45 3.38 15.78
N ASN A 6 -11.13 3.71 14.52
CA ASN A 6 -12.11 4.20 13.55
C ASN A 6 -12.50 3.17 12.48
N LEU A 7 -11.72 2.09 12.29
CA LEU A 7 -11.90 1.14 11.18
C LEU A 7 -12.05 -0.32 11.64
N GLN A 8 -12.56 -0.55 12.85
CA GLN A 8 -12.80 -1.91 13.37
C GLN A 8 -13.96 -2.64 12.67
N SER A 9 -14.78 -1.91 11.89
CA SER A 9 -15.90 -2.49 11.15
C SER A 9 -15.45 -3.15 9.85
N ARG A 10 -16.32 -4.01 9.30
CA ARG A 10 -16.13 -4.58 7.95
C ARG A 10 -15.92 -3.50 6.89
N GLY A 11 -16.69 -2.40 6.95
CA GLY A 11 -16.49 -1.26 6.04
C GLY A 11 -15.13 -0.59 6.22
N GLY A 12 -14.61 -0.56 7.45
CA GLY A 12 -13.26 -0.08 7.73
C GLY A 12 -12.17 -0.96 7.12
N HIS A 13 -12.33 -2.28 7.20
CA HIS A 13 -11.45 -3.24 6.53
C HIS A 13 -11.44 -3.04 5.00
N GLU A 14 -12.61 -2.95 4.38
CA GLU A 14 -12.74 -2.75 2.92
C GLU A 14 -12.11 -1.41 2.48
N ALA A 15 -12.32 -0.33 3.25
CA ALA A 15 -11.71 0.96 3.00
C ALA A 15 -10.17 0.92 3.08
N LEU A 16 -9.59 0.18 4.05
CA LEU A 16 -8.15 -0.01 4.14
C LEU A 16 -7.58 -0.76 2.94
N LEU A 17 -8.26 -1.81 2.49
CA LEU A 17 -7.84 -2.55 1.30
C LEU A 17 -7.90 -1.68 0.04
N GLY A 18 -8.97 -0.89 -0.11
CA GLY A 18 -9.09 0.07 -1.20
C GLY A 18 -7.98 1.12 -1.21
N ARG A 19 -7.61 1.63 -0.02
CA ARG A 19 -6.50 2.58 0.13
C ARG A 19 -5.15 1.95 -0.24
N GLN A 20 -4.86 0.74 0.25
CA GLN A 20 -3.63 0.03 -0.08
C GLN A 20 -3.50 -0.25 -1.58
N GLU A 21 -4.61 -0.59 -2.24
CA GLU A 21 -4.66 -0.80 -3.68
C GLU A 21 -4.41 0.50 -4.46
N ALA A 22 -5.00 1.62 -4.01
CA ALA A 22 -4.75 2.93 -4.62
C ALA A 22 -3.28 3.35 -4.50
N GLU A 23 -2.64 3.07 -3.35
CA GLU A 23 -1.21 3.32 -3.14
C GLU A 23 -0.34 2.47 -4.08
N LEU A 24 -0.66 1.19 -4.31
CA LEU A 24 0.05 0.34 -5.27
C LEU A 24 -0.04 0.90 -6.71
N ARG A 25 -1.24 1.33 -7.13
CA ARG A 25 -1.42 1.98 -8.45
C ARG A 25 -0.66 3.30 -8.57
N LEU A 26 -0.58 4.06 -7.48
CA LEU A 26 0.21 5.29 -7.44
C LEU A 26 1.69 4.99 -7.60
N LEU A 27 2.23 4.00 -6.88
CA LEU A 27 3.63 3.58 -7.00
C LEU A 27 3.98 3.15 -8.44
N GLU A 28 3.11 2.38 -9.11
CA GLU A 28 3.31 2.00 -10.50
C GLU A 28 3.25 3.20 -11.47
N SER A 29 2.38 4.17 -11.19
CA SER A 29 2.26 5.39 -12.00
C SER A 29 3.49 6.29 -11.83
N MET A 30 3.99 6.43 -10.60
CA MET A 30 5.25 7.11 -10.31
C MET A 30 6.41 6.44 -11.04
N ARG A 31 6.47 5.11 -11.04
CA ARG A 31 7.51 4.33 -11.74
C ARG A 31 7.53 4.62 -13.23
N ARG A 32 6.36 4.57 -13.89
CA ARG A 32 6.23 4.89 -15.32
C ARG A 32 6.62 6.33 -15.63
N CYS A 33 6.23 7.28 -14.78
CA CYS A 33 6.61 8.68 -14.93
C CYS A 33 8.13 8.87 -14.87
N LEU A 34 8.80 8.25 -13.89
CA LEU A 34 10.26 8.33 -13.73
C LEU A 34 11.00 7.64 -14.88
N LEU A 35 10.53 6.49 -15.35
CA LEU A 35 11.10 5.81 -16.53
C LEU A 35 11.02 6.72 -17.77
N ASN A 36 9.88 7.38 -17.98
CA ASN A 36 9.72 8.31 -19.09
C ASN A 36 10.67 9.52 -18.95
N LYS A 37 10.81 10.08 -17.75
CA LYS A 37 11.77 11.15 -17.46
C LYS A 37 13.20 10.72 -17.79
N VAL A 38 13.63 9.54 -17.34
CA VAL A 38 14.97 9.00 -17.65
C VAL A 38 15.20 8.88 -19.15
N LYS A 39 14.19 8.39 -19.89
CA LYS A 39 14.24 8.32 -21.35
C LYS A 39 14.43 9.70 -21.97
N CYS A 40 13.59 10.67 -21.61
CA CYS A 40 13.66 12.04 -22.14
C CYS A 40 15.01 12.70 -21.84
N ASP A 41 15.55 12.53 -20.63
CA ASP A 41 16.85 13.10 -20.27
C ASP A 41 18.00 12.51 -21.09
N ARG A 42 17.98 11.20 -21.36
CA ARG A 42 18.97 10.53 -22.21
C ARG A 42 18.90 11.02 -23.65
N GLU A 43 17.69 11.17 -24.18
CA GLU A 43 17.45 11.74 -25.51
C GLU A 43 17.95 13.19 -25.58
N TYR A 44 17.65 14.01 -24.57
CA TYR A 44 18.11 15.40 -24.50
C TYR A 44 19.64 15.52 -24.40
N SER A 45 20.27 14.73 -23.53
CA SER A 45 21.74 14.66 -23.44
C SER A 45 22.37 14.28 -24.79
N SER A 46 21.79 13.30 -25.49
CA SER A 46 22.28 12.86 -26.80
C SER A 46 22.13 13.96 -27.86
N ALA A 47 21.01 14.70 -27.85
CA ALA A 47 20.80 15.85 -28.73
C ALA A 47 21.83 16.96 -28.49
N LEU A 48 22.15 17.26 -27.22
CA LEU A 48 23.18 18.24 -26.87
C LEU A 48 24.57 17.84 -27.40
N CYS A 49 24.96 16.57 -27.25
CA CYS A 49 26.22 16.06 -27.80
C CYS A 49 26.27 16.16 -29.32
N VAL A 50 25.15 15.89 -30.03
CA VAL A 50 25.07 16.04 -31.49
C VAL A 50 25.26 17.50 -31.92
N VAL A 51 24.61 18.45 -31.24
CA VAL A 51 24.77 19.88 -31.52
C VAL A 51 26.22 20.32 -31.31
N SER A 52 26.84 19.93 -30.19
CA SER A 52 28.24 20.26 -29.90
C SER A 52 29.19 19.67 -30.95
N ALA A 53 29.01 18.40 -31.31
CA ALA A 53 29.83 17.74 -32.33
C ALA A 53 29.66 18.34 -33.74
N GLN A 54 28.45 18.77 -34.11
CA GLN A 54 28.19 19.42 -35.39
C GLN A 54 28.86 20.81 -35.44
N ALA A 55 28.77 21.58 -34.36
CA ALA A 55 29.40 22.89 -34.26
C ALA A 55 30.94 22.83 -34.33
N GLN A 56 31.56 21.79 -33.74
CA GLN A 56 33.01 21.57 -33.85
C GLN A 56 33.48 21.24 -35.28
N LYS A 57 32.63 20.64 -36.12
CA LYS A 57 32.97 20.40 -37.53
C LYS A 57 33.01 21.68 -38.35
N VAL A 58 32.18 22.67 -38.00
CA VAL A 58 32.17 23.98 -38.64
C VAL A 58 33.49 24.72 -38.39
N GLU A 59 34.05 24.63 -37.17
CA GLU A 59 35.37 25.21 -36.87
C GLU A 59 36.51 24.56 -37.65
N ARG A 60 36.44 23.24 -37.92
CA ARG A 60 37.48 22.51 -38.66
C ARG A 60 37.47 22.78 -40.17
N GLY A 61 36.39 23.38 -40.70
CA GLY A 61 36.28 23.73 -42.12
C GLY A 61 36.88 25.08 -42.49
N ASP A 62 37.43 25.85 -41.53
CA ASP A 62 38.10 27.12 -41.78
C ASP A 62 39.56 26.90 -42.21
N ASP A 63 39.77 26.42 -43.44
CA ASP A 63 41.09 26.09 -44.01
C ASP A 63 42.06 27.30 -44.08
N ASN A 64 41.53 28.53 -44.01
CA ASN A 64 42.31 29.77 -44.15
C ASN A 64 42.70 30.41 -42.81
N ASN A 65 42.37 29.79 -41.66
CA ASN A 65 42.76 30.24 -40.32
C ASN A 65 42.35 31.71 -39.99
N TYR A 66 41.28 32.23 -40.62
CA TYR A 66 40.82 33.61 -40.40
C TYR A 66 40.30 33.82 -38.98
N LEU A 67 39.84 32.75 -38.33
CA LEU A 67 39.29 32.79 -36.98
C LEU A 67 40.33 32.57 -35.87
N SER A 68 41.61 32.37 -36.22
CA SER A 68 42.68 32.21 -35.24
C SER A 68 42.83 33.44 -34.34
N GLY A 69 42.76 33.24 -33.03
CA GLY A 69 42.83 34.35 -32.06
C GLY A 69 41.57 35.22 -31.97
N SER A 70 40.50 34.89 -32.71
CA SER A 70 39.22 35.60 -32.61
C SER A 70 38.57 35.38 -31.25
N LEU A 71 38.21 36.48 -30.57
CA LEU A 71 37.45 36.44 -29.32
C LEU A 71 36.06 35.79 -29.51
N VAL A 72 35.47 35.94 -30.71
CA VAL A 72 34.17 35.33 -31.04
C VAL A 72 34.32 33.81 -31.14
N ALA A 73 35.38 33.32 -31.79
CA ALA A 73 35.65 31.88 -31.88
C ALA A 73 35.94 31.27 -30.49
N GLN A 74 36.69 31.99 -29.64
CA GLN A 74 36.92 31.56 -28.26
C GLN A 74 35.63 31.50 -27.42
N ALA A 75 34.77 32.52 -27.54
CA ALA A 75 33.47 32.53 -26.86
C ALA A 75 32.57 31.39 -27.34
N TRP A 76 32.56 31.12 -28.65
CA TRP A 76 31.82 30.00 -29.24
C TRP A 76 32.31 28.65 -28.71
N LYS A 77 33.63 28.43 -28.67
CA LYS A 77 34.21 27.23 -28.06
C LYS A 77 33.77 27.06 -26.61
N GLY A 78 33.77 28.13 -25.81
CA GLY A 78 33.29 28.11 -24.43
C GLY A 78 31.81 27.70 -24.33
N ILE A 79 30.96 28.15 -25.26
CA ILE A 79 29.56 27.72 -25.34
C ILE A 79 29.47 26.21 -25.63
N LEU A 80 30.28 25.69 -26.56
CA LEU A 80 30.27 24.25 -26.91
C LEU A 80 30.75 23.35 -25.76
N GLU A 81 31.76 23.80 -25.01
CA GLU A 81 32.24 23.13 -23.81
C GLU A 81 31.15 23.08 -22.72
N GLU A 82 30.41 24.17 -22.55
CA GLU A 82 29.31 24.25 -21.61
C GLU A 82 28.13 23.35 -22.01
N LEU A 83 27.80 23.27 -23.31
CA LEU A 83 26.80 22.33 -23.81
C LEU A 83 27.16 20.87 -23.52
N GLU A 84 28.42 20.49 -23.72
CA GLU A 84 28.92 19.15 -23.42
C GLU A 84 28.91 18.86 -21.91
N ARG A 85 29.23 19.87 -21.08
CA ARG A 85 29.13 19.78 -19.62
C ARG A 85 27.68 19.52 -19.18
N VAL A 86 26.72 20.26 -19.72
CA VAL A 86 25.29 20.07 -19.45
C VAL A 86 24.84 18.69 -19.91
N ALA A 87 25.25 18.23 -21.10
CA ALA A 87 24.91 16.92 -21.62
C ALA A 87 25.36 15.78 -20.68
N LYS A 88 26.59 15.87 -20.14
CA LYS A 88 27.12 14.91 -19.17
C LYS A 88 26.36 14.94 -17.84
N LEU A 89 26.04 16.14 -17.35
CA LEU A 89 25.29 16.30 -16.10
C LEU A 89 23.87 15.71 -16.20
N VAL A 90 23.15 16.01 -17.29
CA VAL A 90 21.81 15.47 -17.53
C VAL A 90 21.85 13.94 -17.60
N LYS A 91 22.82 13.37 -18.32
CA LYS A 91 22.99 11.91 -18.42
C LYS A 91 23.26 11.29 -17.05
N SER A 92 24.18 11.85 -16.28
CA SER A 92 24.49 11.35 -14.93
C SER A 92 23.25 11.42 -14.02
N ASN A 93 22.47 12.49 -14.09
CA ASN A 93 21.23 12.61 -13.32
C ASN A 93 20.19 11.56 -13.74
N ALA A 94 20.09 11.25 -15.04
CA ALA A 94 19.20 10.19 -15.52
C ALA A 94 19.62 8.82 -14.97
N ASP A 95 20.92 8.53 -14.99
CA ASP A 95 21.48 7.27 -14.48
C ASP A 95 21.28 7.14 -12.95
N THR A 96 21.44 8.22 -12.19
CA THR A 96 21.16 8.24 -10.74
C THR A 96 19.66 8.02 -10.46
N VAL A 97 18.76 8.65 -11.23
CA VAL A 97 17.32 8.42 -11.06
C VAL A 97 16.96 6.97 -11.35
N GLU A 98 17.50 6.38 -12.42
CA GLU A 98 17.24 4.98 -12.77
C GLU A 98 17.79 4.02 -11.71
N LYS A 99 19.06 4.18 -11.32
CA LYS A 99 19.71 3.28 -10.38
C LYS A 99 19.17 3.42 -8.96
N GLU A 100 19.03 4.64 -8.45
CA GLU A 100 18.70 4.82 -7.03
C GLU A 100 17.20 4.98 -6.79
N THR A 101 16.53 5.82 -7.59
CA THR A 101 15.15 6.21 -7.29
C THR A 101 14.18 5.13 -7.75
N ILE A 102 14.34 4.62 -8.97
CA ILE A 102 13.46 3.58 -9.52
C ILE A 102 13.66 2.25 -8.78
N GLU A 103 14.89 1.89 -8.40
CA GLU A 103 15.16 0.70 -7.60
C GLU A 103 14.50 0.77 -6.21
N LYS A 104 14.65 1.89 -5.48
CA LYS A 104 13.95 2.10 -4.20
C LYS A 104 12.44 2.03 -4.37
N LEU A 105 11.90 2.56 -5.46
CA LEU A 105 10.47 2.51 -5.75
C LEU A 105 9.98 1.08 -6.02
N ASN A 106 10.76 0.26 -6.73
CA ASN A 106 10.47 -1.15 -6.94
C ASN A 106 10.48 -1.94 -5.63
N THR A 107 11.47 -1.70 -4.77
CA THR A 107 11.55 -2.31 -3.43
C THR A 107 10.31 -1.94 -2.61
N LEU A 108 9.97 -0.65 -2.56
CA LEU A 108 8.78 -0.17 -1.85
C LEU A 108 7.48 -0.80 -2.39
N TYR A 109 7.37 -0.99 -3.70
CA TYR A 109 6.21 -1.65 -4.32
C TYR A 109 6.09 -3.11 -3.85
N ILE A 110 7.18 -3.87 -3.86
CA ILE A 110 7.22 -5.27 -3.41
C ILE A 110 6.85 -5.36 -1.92
N GLU A 111 7.47 -4.53 -1.09
CA GLU A 111 7.20 -4.47 0.34
C GLU A 111 5.73 -4.11 0.63
N LYS A 112 5.17 -3.13 -0.09
CA LYS A 112 3.78 -2.73 0.05
C LYS A 112 2.82 -3.87 -0.33
N ARG A 113 3.12 -4.60 -1.41
CA ARG A 113 2.33 -5.75 -1.84
C ARG A 113 2.39 -6.88 -0.81
N LYS A 114 3.57 -7.15 -0.24
CA LYS A 114 3.76 -8.12 0.84
C LYS A 114 2.97 -7.72 2.10
N ALA A 115 3.09 -6.47 2.53
CA ALA A 115 2.38 -5.94 3.68
C ALA A 115 0.86 -6.02 3.53
N ARG A 116 0.32 -5.71 2.35
CA ARG A 116 -1.11 -5.89 2.03
C ARG A 116 -1.55 -7.34 2.18
N LYS A 117 -0.77 -8.29 1.67
CA LYS A 117 -1.07 -9.72 1.80
C LYS A 117 -1.07 -10.16 3.26
N THR A 118 -0.01 -9.83 4.01
CA THR A 118 0.09 -10.14 5.45
C THR A 118 -1.08 -9.56 6.23
N TYR A 119 -1.50 -8.31 5.94
CA TYR A 119 -2.67 -7.72 6.57
C TYR A 119 -3.96 -8.51 6.29
N GLN A 120 -4.18 -8.95 5.05
CA GLN A 120 -5.35 -9.76 4.68
C GLN A 120 -5.37 -11.11 5.39
N ASP A 121 -4.22 -11.79 5.42
CA ASP A 121 -4.07 -13.09 6.06
C ASP A 121 -4.36 -12.98 7.57
N GLU A 122 -3.78 -11.97 8.24
CA GLU A 122 -4.03 -11.72 9.67
C GLU A 122 -5.48 -11.33 9.97
N HIS A 123 -6.08 -10.46 9.15
CA HIS A 123 -7.48 -10.09 9.33
C HIS A 123 -8.40 -11.31 9.18
N THR A 124 -8.14 -12.17 8.21
CA THR A 124 -8.90 -13.41 7.99
C THR A 124 -8.73 -14.37 9.19
N ARG A 125 -7.50 -14.55 9.66
CA ARG A 125 -7.18 -15.39 10.83
C ARG A 125 -7.95 -14.94 12.07
N ILE A 126 -7.91 -13.64 12.39
CA ILE A 126 -8.59 -13.07 13.55
C ILE A 126 -10.12 -13.15 13.38
N SER A 127 -10.64 -12.87 12.18
CA SER A 127 -12.08 -12.95 11.90
C SER A 127 -12.62 -14.37 12.11
N LEU A 128 -11.88 -15.38 11.67
CA LEU A 128 -12.24 -16.78 11.89
C LEU A 128 -12.23 -17.16 13.37
N GLN A 129 -11.20 -16.75 14.11
CA GLN A 129 -11.13 -16.97 15.56
C GLN A 129 -12.32 -16.34 16.29
N MET A 130 -12.68 -15.11 15.93
CA MET A 130 -13.82 -14.40 16.51
C MET A 130 -15.15 -15.10 16.19
N SER A 131 -15.32 -15.56 14.95
CA SER A 131 -16.51 -16.31 14.52
C SER A 131 -16.70 -17.59 15.33
N ASN A 132 -15.62 -18.36 15.52
CA ASN A 132 -15.66 -19.60 16.29
C ASN A 132 -16.08 -19.34 17.74
N VAL A 133 -15.48 -18.34 18.39
CA VAL A 133 -15.85 -17.97 19.77
C VAL A 133 -17.31 -17.50 19.84
N ALA A 134 -17.77 -16.70 18.87
CA ALA A 134 -19.16 -16.23 18.83
C ALA A 134 -20.16 -17.41 18.70
N GLU A 135 -19.84 -18.40 17.88
CA GLU A 135 -20.65 -19.61 17.73
C GLU A 135 -20.66 -20.46 19.01
N GLU A 136 -19.52 -20.64 19.66
CA GLU A 136 -19.43 -21.36 20.93
C GLU A 136 -20.26 -20.70 22.03
N VAL A 137 -20.20 -19.37 22.13
CA VAL A 137 -21.02 -18.57 23.06
C VAL A 137 -22.51 -18.74 22.75
N SER A 138 -22.89 -18.67 21.46
CA SER A 138 -24.28 -18.87 21.03
C SER A 138 -24.79 -20.25 21.42
N ARG A 139 -24.00 -21.30 21.17
CA ARG A 139 -24.32 -22.69 21.55
C ARG A 139 -24.48 -22.82 23.06
N LYS A 140 -23.56 -22.25 23.85
CA LYS A 140 -23.64 -22.30 25.32
C LYS A 140 -24.83 -21.53 25.87
N LYS A 141 -25.19 -20.39 25.27
CA LYS A 141 -26.40 -19.64 25.63
C LYS A 141 -27.66 -20.46 25.37
N ALA A 142 -27.75 -21.14 24.22
CA ALA A 142 -28.87 -22.00 23.89
C ALA A 142 -28.98 -23.21 24.85
N GLU A 143 -27.85 -23.83 25.18
CA GLU A 143 -27.78 -24.93 26.15
C GLU A 143 -28.22 -24.47 27.54
N TYR A 144 -27.72 -23.31 28.01
CA TYR A 144 -28.12 -22.72 29.29
C TYR A 144 -29.63 -22.44 29.33
N GLN A 145 -30.19 -21.81 28.29
CA GLN A 145 -31.62 -21.52 28.22
C GLN A 145 -32.46 -22.80 28.33
N LYS A 146 -32.06 -23.87 27.62
CA LYS A 146 -32.72 -25.17 27.69
C LYS A 146 -32.69 -25.75 29.11
N GLN A 147 -31.54 -25.70 29.78
CA GLN A 147 -31.42 -26.22 31.15
C GLN A 147 -32.22 -25.38 32.15
N PHE A 148 -32.24 -24.06 31.98
CA PHE A 148 -33.04 -23.16 32.81
C PHE A 148 -34.54 -23.46 32.69
N GLU A 149 -35.05 -23.65 31.47
CA GLU A 149 -36.46 -24.02 31.25
C GLU A 149 -36.80 -25.39 31.85
N ASN A 150 -35.90 -26.38 31.71
CA ASN A 150 -36.04 -27.68 32.35
C ASN A 150 -36.11 -27.56 33.89
N TYR A 151 -35.22 -26.76 34.50
CA TYR A 151 -35.25 -26.51 35.93
C TYR A 151 -36.57 -25.87 36.36
N ARG A 152 -37.04 -24.85 35.63
CA ARG A 152 -38.32 -24.17 35.90
C ARG A 152 -39.50 -25.14 35.84
N LEU A 153 -39.52 -26.04 34.85
CA LEU A 153 -40.53 -27.08 34.72
C LEU A 153 -40.50 -28.07 35.90
N MET A 154 -39.31 -28.56 36.27
CA MET A 154 -39.16 -29.50 37.38
C MET A 154 -39.56 -28.88 38.72
N ARG A 155 -39.23 -27.60 38.93
CA ARG A 155 -39.65 -26.85 40.10
C ARG A 155 -41.16 -26.69 40.18
N SER A 156 -41.82 -26.28 39.09
CA SER A 156 -43.28 -26.15 39.05
C SER A 156 -43.98 -27.50 39.34
N ARG A 157 -43.48 -28.60 38.76
CA ARG A 157 -44.00 -29.94 39.06
C ARG A 157 -43.84 -30.31 40.53
N PHE A 158 -42.69 -30.01 41.13
CA PHE A 158 -42.44 -30.27 42.54
C PHE A 158 -43.39 -29.48 43.44
N GLU A 159 -43.56 -28.18 43.18
CA GLU A 159 -44.51 -27.32 43.91
C GLU A 159 -45.94 -27.88 43.81
N ASP A 160 -46.39 -28.27 42.61
CA ASP A 160 -47.71 -28.91 42.41
C ASP A 160 -47.89 -30.20 43.23
N HIS A 161 -46.86 -31.04 43.31
CA HIS A 161 -46.89 -32.27 44.09
C HIS A 161 -46.92 -31.99 45.60
N PHE A 162 -46.16 -31.01 46.06
CA PHE A 162 -46.11 -30.60 47.46
C PHE A 162 -47.49 -30.12 47.95
N PHE A 163 -48.13 -29.20 47.21
CA PHE A 163 -49.47 -28.70 47.57
C PHE A 163 -50.54 -29.79 47.57
N LYS A 164 -50.49 -30.74 46.62
CA LYS A 164 -51.43 -31.88 46.58
C LYS A 164 -51.27 -32.81 47.78
N CYS A 165 -50.04 -33.00 48.28
CA CYS A 165 -49.78 -33.80 49.47
C CYS A 165 -50.25 -33.10 50.76
N GLU A 166 -50.01 -31.80 50.91
CA GLU A 166 -50.51 -31.03 52.06
C GLU A 166 -52.04 -31.02 52.13
N PHE A 167 -52.74 -30.83 50.99
CA PHE A 167 -54.20 -30.91 50.96
C PHE A 167 -54.74 -32.29 51.35
N LYS A 168 -54.08 -33.37 50.91
CA LYS A 168 -54.46 -34.73 51.31
C LYS A 168 -54.29 -34.96 52.81
N ILE A 169 -53.22 -34.46 53.41
CA ILE A 169 -52.96 -34.59 54.84
C ILE A 169 -53.96 -33.76 55.64
N MET A 170 -54.26 -32.52 55.22
CA MET A 170 -55.30 -31.70 55.88
C MET A 170 -56.69 -32.35 55.80
N CYS A 171 -57.08 -32.90 54.65
CA CYS A 171 -58.36 -33.61 54.51
C CYS A 171 -58.43 -34.94 55.29
N GLN A 172 -57.32 -35.46 55.81
CA GLN A 172 -57.30 -36.64 56.68
C GLN A 172 -57.35 -36.29 58.17
N ILE A 173 -57.14 -35.02 58.53
CA ILE A 173 -57.11 -34.53 59.92
C ILE A 173 -58.43 -33.85 60.32
N VAL A 174 -59.28 -33.46 59.35
CA VAL A 174 -60.65 -32.97 59.56
C VAL A 174 -61.66 -34.11 59.37
#